data_AF-A0A4P9YWC7-F1
#
_entry.id   AF-A0A4P9YWC7-F1
#
_cell.length_a   1.000
_cell.length_b   1.000
_cell.length_c   1.000
_cell.angle_alpha   90.00
_cell.angle_beta   90.00
_cell.angle_gamma   90.00
#
_symmetry.space_group_name_H-M   'P 1'
#
loop_
_entity.id
_entity.type
_entity.pdbx_description
1 polymer ?
#
loop_
_entity_poly.entity_id
_entity_poly.type
_entity_poly.pdbx_seq_one_letter_code
_entity_poly.pdbx_strand_id
1 'polypeptide(L)'
;MACFPVAPRFAKMLIIGQQHGCLPYVIALVASLSVGDPFIKEQFLEAGDISEGEDADGSIATAQAEVKTLKRTDLVEKAKRRITRKQFFTVQSQLAGESPVSDALKVLAAVGAYEYAGGSESFCEKHFLRSKAMLEIRKLRRQLTEIVQVNCPGVQVSLDPRMAPPSALQRKLLCQILMAGFIDQVAMRKDLVDSSVRFSKRSPAAYTTMWSTDDVYIHPTSVVYAARPAPEMVVYGELTRTTKVWLTGVTIVERNWAPMIGKALCSFGKPLTSPAPQYNETKDVATVYIVPSFGPKSWSLPAVKAQQRRVGTRWQFERVL
;
A
#
# COMPACT_ATOMS: atom_id res chain seq x y z
N MET A 1 -18.68 -1.96 -12.93
CA MET A 1 -17.80 -0.92 -12.36
C MET A 1 -18.55 0.38 -12.11
N ALA A 2 -19.32 0.89 -13.08
CA ALA A 2 -20.06 2.16 -12.95
C ALA A 2 -21.09 2.22 -11.80
N CYS A 3 -21.55 1.08 -11.29
CA CYS A 3 -22.50 1.02 -10.18
C CYS A 3 -21.92 1.44 -8.82
N PHE A 4 -20.59 1.54 -8.68
CA PHE A 4 -19.95 1.91 -7.42
C PHE A 4 -19.55 3.40 -7.44
N PRO A 5 -19.91 4.20 -6.42
CA PRO A 5 -19.61 5.63 -6.33
C PRO A 5 -18.16 5.88 -5.85
N VAL A 6 -17.20 5.21 -6.47
CA VAL A 6 -15.76 5.30 -6.17
C VAL A 6 -14.96 5.32 -7.47
N ALA A 7 -13.68 5.69 -7.37
CA ALA A 7 -12.79 5.66 -8.54
C ALA A 7 -12.78 4.27 -9.21
N PRO A 8 -12.66 4.16 -10.55
CA PRO A 8 -12.73 2.88 -11.27
C PRO A 8 -11.73 1.83 -10.76
N ARG A 9 -10.56 2.26 -10.26
CA ARG A 9 -9.54 1.41 -9.62
C ARG A 9 -10.10 0.68 -8.40
N PHE A 10 -10.81 1.40 -7.55
CA PHE A 10 -11.44 0.86 -6.35
C PHE A 10 -12.66 0.00 -6.68
N ALA A 11 -13.45 0.39 -7.68
CA ALA A 11 -14.54 -0.43 -8.20
C ALA A 11 -14.01 -1.79 -8.70
N LYS A 12 -12.86 -1.81 -9.40
CA LYS A 12 -12.18 -3.05 -9.81
C LYS A 12 -11.77 -3.90 -8.61
N MET A 13 -11.21 -3.28 -7.57
CA MET A 13 -10.84 -3.99 -6.34
C MET A 13 -12.04 -4.67 -5.68
N LEU A 14 -13.19 -3.99 -5.59
CA LEU A 14 -14.43 -4.55 -5.01
C LEU A 14 -14.94 -5.76 -5.79
N ILE A 15 -14.86 -5.73 -7.12
CA ILE A 15 -15.30 -6.84 -7.98
C ILE A 15 -14.39 -8.06 -7.81
N ILE A 16 -13.07 -7.87 -7.79
CA ILE A 16 -12.10 -8.98 -7.63
C ILE A 16 -12.13 -9.53 -6.20
N GLY A 17 -12.42 -8.67 -5.22
CA GLY A 17 -12.42 -8.99 -3.79
C GLY A 17 -13.48 -9.98 -3.32
N GLN A 18 -14.39 -10.44 -4.18
CA GLN A 18 -15.48 -11.36 -3.86
C GLN A 18 -15.03 -12.82 -3.60
N GLN A 19 -13.73 -13.06 -3.45
CA GLN A 19 -13.13 -14.38 -3.29
C GLN A 19 -12.56 -14.58 -1.88
N HIS A 20 -12.52 -15.83 -1.39
CA HIS A 20 -11.86 -16.23 -0.13
C HIS A 20 -12.27 -15.44 1.13
N GLY A 21 -13.50 -14.91 1.16
CA GLY A 21 -13.98 -14.08 2.27
C GLY A 21 -13.19 -12.78 2.46
N CYS A 22 -12.49 -12.30 1.43
CA CYS A 22 -11.69 -11.07 1.49
C CYS A 22 -12.54 -9.80 1.41
N LEU A 23 -13.79 -9.91 0.98
CA LEU A 23 -14.62 -8.77 0.60
C LEU A 23 -14.84 -7.73 1.72
N PRO A 24 -15.12 -8.09 2.99
CA PRO A 24 -15.23 -7.10 4.06
C PRO A 24 -13.95 -6.27 4.25
N TYR A 25 -12.78 -6.90 4.12
CA TYR A 25 -11.49 -6.23 4.19
C TYR A 25 -11.27 -5.32 2.98
N VAL A 26 -11.65 -5.76 1.78
CA VAL A 26 -11.53 -4.95 0.56
C VAL A 26 -12.44 -3.72 0.64
N ILE A 27 -13.66 -3.85 1.16
CA ILE A 27 -14.57 -2.71 1.37
C ILE A 27 -13.95 -1.71 2.34
N ALA A 28 -13.42 -2.18 3.48
CA ALA A 28 -12.76 -1.31 4.46
C ALA A 28 -11.51 -0.63 3.85
N LEU A 29 -10.72 -1.36 3.07
CA LEU A 29 -9.54 -0.86 2.37
C LEU A 29 -9.91 0.23 1.36
N VAL A 30 -10.92 -0.03 0.52
CA VAL A 30 -11.41 0.92 -0.50
C VAL A 30 -11.99 2.16 0.17
N ALA A 31 -12.77 2.02 1.24
CA ALA A 31 -13.28 3.16 2.00
C ALA A 31 -12.13 4.01 2.56
N SER A 32 -11.11 3.36 3.11
CA SER A 32 -9.94 4.04 3.67
C SER A 32 -9.13 4.79 2.61
N LEU A 33 -8.85 4.14 1.47
CA LEU A 33 -8.11 4.75 0.37
C LEU A 33 -8.90 5.88 -0.33
N SER A 34 -10.23 5.85 -0.27
CA SER A 34 -11.09 6.90 -0.83
C SER A 34 -11.16 8.14 0.05
N VAL A 35 -11.18 7.98 1.38
CA VAL A 35 -11.15 9.11 2.34
C VAL A 35 -9.74 9.70 2.47
N GLY A 36 -8.71 8.87 2.33
CA GLY A 36 -7.31 9.25 2.45
C GLY A 36 -6.69 8.85 3.80
N ASP A 37 -5.43 9.19 4.00
CA ASP A 37 -4.60 8.69 5.11
C ASP A 37 -5.16 9.10 6.50
N PRO A 38 -5.70 8.19 7.33
CA PRO A 38 -6.26 8.58 8.62
C PRO A 38 -5.20 8.94 9.67
N PHE A 39 -3.91 8.75 9.41
CA PHE A 39 -2.86 9.02 10.38
C PHE A 39 -2.51 10.51 10.48
N ILE A 40 -2.23 10.96 11.70
CA ILE A 40 -1.65 12.29 11.95
C ILE A 40 -0.15 12.21 11.61
N LYS A 41 0.34 13.16 10.80
CA LYS A 41 1.76 13.21 10.42
C LYS A 41 2.62 13.70 11.58
N GLU A 42 3.87 13.23 11.62
CA GLU A 42 4.87 13.60 12.64
C GLU A 42 5.04 15.12 12.78
N GLN A 43 4.99 15.87 11.66
CA GLN A 43 5.13 17.33 11.64
C GLN A 43 4.05 18.05 12.48
N PHE A 44 2.83 17.53 12.50
CA PHE A 44 1.74 18.11 13.29
C PHE A 44 1.85 17.78 14.78
N LEU A 45 2.68 16.79 15.16
CA LEU A 45 3.01 16.53 16.55
C LEU A 45 4.05 17.53 17.08
N GLU A 46 4.83 18.14 16.19
CA GLU A 46 5.87 19.12 16.53
C GLU A 46 5.33 20.56 16.60
N ALA A 47 4.31 20.88 15.78
CA ALA A 47 3.75 22.23 15.63
C ALA A 47 2.66 22.60 16.67
N GLY A 48 2.52 21.82 17.75
CA GLY A 48 1.45 21.96 18.72
C GLY A 48 1.41 23.23 19.58
N ASP A 49 2.23 24.26 19.31
CA ASP A 49 2.19 25.55 20.02
C ASP A 49 2.80 26.69 19.18
N ILE A 50 2.08 27.21 18.17
CA ILE A 50 2.35 28.56 17.60
C ILE A 50 1.06 29.39 17.55
N SER A 51 0.22 29.28 18.57
CA SER A 51 -0.86 30.25 18.77
C SER A 51 -1.03 30.52 20.25
N GLU A 52 -0.34 31.55 20.74
CA GLU A 52 -0.86 32.51 21.72
C GLU A 52 0.18 33.61 22.02
N GLY A 53 -0.23 34.87 21.78
CA GLY A 53 0.28 36.04 22.52
C GLY A 53 1.32 36.93 21.83
N GLU A 54 0.88 37.83 20.95
CA GLU A 54 1.42 39.20 20.98
C GLU A 54 0.96 39.84 22.30
N ASP A 55 1.89 40.39 23.10
CA ASP A 55 1.78 41.75 23.68
C ASP A 55 2.93 42.11 24.66
N ALA A 56 3.53 43.28 24.37
CA ALA A 56 4.01 44.35 25.23
C ALA A 56 5.05 44.14 26.37
N ASP A 57 6.26 44.63 26.09
CA ASP A 57 7.10 45.63 26.83
C ASP A 57 7.20 45.62 28.38
N GLY A 58 8.45 45.63 28.90
CA GLY A 58 8.77 46.19 30.22
C GLY A 58 9.75 45.45 31.15
N SER A 59 10.99 45.97 31.24
CA SER A 59 11.98 45.87 32.34
C SER A 59 13.02 44.72 32.38
N ILE A 60 14.28 45.11 32.60
CA ILE A 60 15.52 44.33 32.33
C ILE A 60 15.95 43.41 33.51
N ALA A 61 15.27 43.46 34.66
CA ALA A 61 15.64 42.69 35.86
C ALA A 61 14.85 41.37 36.04
N THR A 62 13.68 41.23 35.43
CA THR A 62 12.86 39.99 35.40
C THR A 62 13.35 38.97 34.37
N ALA A 63 14.11 39.43 33.37
CA ALA A 63 14.59 38.62 32.25
C ALA A 63 15.43 37.40 32.66
N GLN A 64 16.23 37.45 33.73
CA GLN A 64 17.07 36.28 34.11
C GLN A 64 16.30 35.18 34.85
N ALA A 65 15.26 35.55 35.60
CA ALA A 65 14.38 34.59 36.27
C ALA A 65 13.42 33.97 35.24
N GLU A 66 12.83 34.81 34.38
CA GLU A 66 12.00 34.38 33.25
C GLU A 66 12.79 33.47 32.31
N VAL A 67 14.02 33.83 31.91
CA VAL A 67 14.87 32.97 31.06
C VAL A 67 15.20 31.62 31.73
N LYS A 68 15.27 31.53 33.06
CA LYS A 68 15.51 30.24 33.76
C LYS A 68 14.24 29.40 33.86
N THR A 69 13.08 30.00 34.13
CA THR A 69 11.79 29.30 34.05
C THR A 69 11.46 28.88 32.63
N LEU A 70 11.70 29.75 31.64
CA LEU A 70 11.57 29.47 30.21
C LEU A 70 12.49 28.32 29.77
N LYS A 71 13.75 28.32 30.19
CA LYS A 71 14.65 27.18 29.92
C LYS A 71 14.15 25.87 30.54
N ARG A 72 13.50 25.92 31.71
CA ARG A 72 12.93 24.73 32.36
C ARG A 72 11.65 24.28 31.66
N THR A 73 10.78 25.19 31.21
CA THR A 73 9.58 24.87 30.42
C THR A 73 9.95 24.33 29.05
N ASP A 74 10.93 24.91 28.36
CA ASP A 74 11.47 24.43 27.08
C ASP A 74 12.03 23.00 27.20
N LEU A 75 12.73 22.70 28.30
CA LEU A 75 13.25 21.36 28.56
C LEU A 75 12.12 20.37 28.86
N VAL A 76 11.09 20.78 29.58
CA VAL A 76 9.89 19.97 29.86
C VAL A 76 9.11 19.70 28.57
N GLU A 77 8.94 20.70 27.70
CA GLU A 77 8.31 20.53 26.39
C GLU A 77 9.13 19.62 25.49
N LYS A 78 10.44 19.79 25.41
CA LYS A 78 11.33 18.87 24.66
C LYS A 78 11.23 17.44 25.19
N ALA A 79 11.13 17.26 26.51
CA ALA A 79 10.94 15.95 27.12
C ALA A 79 9.56 15.36 26.77
N LYS A 80 8.49 16.15 26.84
CA LYS A 80 7.13 15.76 26.42
C LYS A 80 7.12 15.35 24.94
N ARG A 81 7.67 16.17 24.05
CA ARG A 81 7.81 15.88 22.60
C ARG A 81 8.54 14.56 22.36
N ARG A 82 9.63 14.30 23.08
CA ARG A 82 10.38 13.03 22.98
C ARG A 82 9.54 11.83 23.43
N ILE A 83 8.71 11.97 24.46
CA ILE A 83 7.81 10.92 24.94
C ILE A 83 6.71 10.66 23.91
N THR A 84 6.02 11.70 23.44
CA THR A 84 4.96 11.60 22.42
C THR A 84 5.49 10.97 21.14
N ARG A 85 6.69 11.34 20.69
CA ARG A 85 7.35 10.76 19.51
C ARG A 85 7.64 9.27 19.70
N LYS A 86 8.13 8.87 20.87
CA LYS A 86 8.34 7.44 21.18
C LYS A 86 7.02 6.68 21.14
N GLN A 87 5.98 7.22 21.76
CA GLN A 87 4.63 6.62 21.75
C GLN A 87 4.09 6.50 20.33
N PHE A 88 4.24 7.53 19.50
CA PHE A 88 3.85 7.51 18.09
C PHE A 88 4.49 6.36 17.34
N PHE A 89 5.82 6.21 17.41
CA PHE A 89 6.50 5.11 16.72
C PHE A 89 6.16 3.73 17.29
N THR A 90 5.94 3.61 18.60
CA THR A 90 5.46 2.36 19.21
C THR A 90 4.10 1.97 18.67
N VAL A 91 3.14 2.90 18.63
CA VAL A 91 1.79 2.65 18.09
C VAL A 91 1.85 2.32 16.61
N GLN A 92 2.62 3.07 15.81
CA GLN A 92 2.75 2.82 14.37
C GLN A 92 3.34 1.43 14.09
N SER A 93 4.32 0.99 14.89
CA SER A 93 4.91 -0.35 14.80
C SER A 93 3.88 -1.44 15.15
N GLN A 94 3.09 -1.24 16.21
CA GLN A 94 2.02 -2.16 16.59
C GLN A 94 0.98 -2.33 15.47
N LEU A 95 0.56 -1.24 14.83
CA LEU A 95 -0.41 -1.26 13.72
C LEU A 95 0.17 -1.88 12.43
N ALA A 96 1.48 -1.78 12.22
CA ALA A 96 2.14 -2.38 11.07
C ALA A 96 2.27 -3.92 11.19
N GLY A 97 2.29 -4.44 12.42
CA GLY A 97 2.43 -5.86 12.74
C GLY A 97 3.84 -6.40 12.49
N GLU A 98 4.01 -7.72 12.68
CA GLU A 98 5.32 -8.39 12.66
C GLU A 98 5.99 -8.42 11.27
N SER A 99 5.20 -8.30 10.19
CA SER A 99 5.70 -8.30 8.82
C SER A 99 5.02 -7.19 8.02
N PRO A 100 5.61 -5.99 7.96
CA PRO A 100 5.04 -4.86 7.23
C PRO A 100 5.21 -5.06 5.72
N VAL A 101 4.11 -5.35 5.03
CA VAL A 101 4.09 -5.60 3.57
C VAL A 101 3.47 -4.42 2.80
N SER A 102 2.58 -3.66 3.43
CA SER A 102 1.79 -2.64 2.75
C SER A 102 1.35 -1.55 3.72
N ASP A 103 1.45 -0.29 3.28
CA ASP A 103 0.86 0.86 3.98
C ASP A 103 -0.67 0.72 4.05
N ALA A 104 -1.30 0.20 3.00
CA ALA A 104 -2.74 0.02 2.96
C ALA A 104 -3.21 -1.05 3.96
N LEU A 105 -2.42 -2.10 4.21
CA LEU A 105 -2.69 -3.08 5.26
C LEU A 105 -2.54 -2.49 6.67
N LYS A 106 -1.59 -1.57 6.89
CA LYS A 106 -1.50 -0.82 8.16
C LYS A 106 -2.77 0.00 8.41
N VAL A 107 -3.27 0.68 7.37
CA VAL A 107 -4.52 1.45 7.46
C VAL A 107 -5.71 0.51 7.76
N LEU A 108 -5.77 -0.65 7.10
CA LEU A 108 -6.80 -1.66 7.37
C LEU A 108 -6.75 -2.15 8.83
N ALA A 109 -5.56 -2.38 9.39
CA ALA A 109 -5.39 -2.76 10.79
C ALA A 109 -5.89 -1.66 11.74
N ALA A 110 -5.62 -0.39 11.43
CA ALA A 110 -6.11 0.75 12.21
C ALA A 110 -7.65 0.86 12.18
N VAL A 111 -8.27 0.63 11.02
CA VAL A 111 -9.74 0.62 10.89
C VAL A 111 -10.36 -0.56 11.66
N GLY A 112 -9.76 -1.75 11.56
CA GLY A 112 -10.21 -2.92 12.32
C GLY A 112 -10.14 -2.69 13.83
N ALA A 113 -9.02 -2.13 14.32
CA ALA A 113 -8.85 -1.83 15.75
C ALA A 113 -9.80 -0.74 16.24
N TYR A 114 -10.04 0.30 15.43
CA TYR A 114 -10.98 1.38 15.75
C TYR A 114 -12.42 0.87 15.87
N GLU A 115 -12.87 0.05 14.93
CA GLU A 115 -14.22 -0.54 14.98
C GLU A 115 -14.37 -1.52 16.14
N TYR A 116 -13.32 -2.32 16.42
CA TYR A 116 -13.29 -3.21 17.58
C TYR A 116 -13.42 -2.45 18.91
N ALA A 117 -12.79 -1.28 19.01
CA ALA A 117 -12.89 -0.38 20.16
C ALA A 117 -14.23 0.39 20.24
N GLY A 118 -15.17 0.16 19.31
CA GLY A 118 -16.47 0.81 19.27
C GLY A 118 -16.48 2.19 18.58
N GLY A 119 -15.35 2.63 18.04
CA GLY A 119 -15.24 3.88 17.30
C GLY A 119 -15.14 5.13 18.18
N SER A 120 -14.47 5.05 19.34
CA SER A 120 -14.33 6.17 20.28
C SER A 120 -13.30 7.21 19.83
N GLU A 121 -13.55 8.49 20.13
CA GLU A 121 -12.59 9.57 19.88
C GLU A 121 -11.31 9.42 20.70
N SER A 122 -11.44 8.94 21.94
CA SER A 122 -10.29 8.66 22.82
C SER A 122 -9.36 7.57 22.26
N PHE A 123 -9.88 6.64 21.44
CA PHE A 123 -9.05 5.71 20.69
C PHE A 123 -8.26 6.45 19.60
N CYS A 124 -8.90 7.36 18.85
CA CYS A 124 -8.22 8.12 17.81
C CYS A 124 -7.07 8.96 18.36
N GLU A 125 -7.26 9.63 19.51
CA GLU A 125 -6.20 10.41 20.17
C GLU A 125 -5.01 9.53 20.58
N LYS A 126 -5.28 8.40 21.26
CA LYS A 126 -4.23 7.47 21.70
C LYS A 126 -3.46 6.85 20.53
N HIS A 127 -4.12 6.64 19.40
CA HIS A 127 -3.53 5.99 18.22
C HIS A 127 -3.04 6.97 17.14
N PHE A 128 -3.07 8.29 17.41
CA PHE A 128 -2.66 9.34 16.47
C PHE A 128 -3.43 9.27 15.14
N LEU A 129 -4.75 9.07 15.22
CA LEU A 129 -5.68 9.00 14.10
C LEU A 129 -6.56 10.25 14.04
N ARG A 130 -6.97 10.63 12.83
CA ARG A 130 -7.91 11.72 12.58
C ARG A 130 -9.34 11.24 12.80
N SER A 131 -10.00 11.69 13.87
CA SER A 131 -11.37 11.27 14.25
C SER A 131 -12.39 11.48 13.11
N LYS A 132 -12.37 12.66 12.48
CA LYS A 132 -13.25 12.96 11.33
C LYS A 132 -13.06 11.99 10.17
N ALA A 133 -11.81 11.66 9.83
CA ALA A 133 -11.52 10.71 8.75
C ALA A 133 -12.02 9.29 9.10
N MET A 134 -11.82 8.84 10.35
CA MET A 134 -12.30 7.52 10.78
C MET A 134 -13.83 7.41 10.76
N LEU A 135 -14.55 8.48 11.14
CA LEU A 135 -16.00 8.54 11.04
C LEU A 135 -16.49 8.49 9.58
N GLU A 136 -15.81 9.18 8.67
CA GLU A 136 -16.11 9.11 7.24
C GLU A 136 -15.84 7.73 6.65
N ILE A 137 -14.71 7.09 7.01
CA ILE A 137 -14.40 5.72 6.59
C ILE A 137 -15.51 4.76 7.04
N ARG A 138 -15.97 4.89 8.29
CA ARG A 138 -17.07 4.08 8.83
C ARG A 138 -18.38 4.27 8.04
N LYS A 139 -18.74 5.52 7.73
CA LYS A 139 -19.93 5.84 6.91
C LYS A 139 -19.81 5.27 5.50
N LEU A 140 -18.67 5.46 4.85
CA LEU A 140 -18.43 4.99 3.48
C LEU A 140 -18.39 3.46 3.40
N ARG A 141 -17.81 2.78 4.40
CA ARG A 141 -17.80 1.32 4.50
C ARG A 141 -19.23 0.76 4.58
N ARG A 142 -20.12 1.40 5.33
CA ARG A 142 -21.55 1.01 5.39
C ARG A 142 -22.22 1.17 4.01
N GLN A 143 -22.08 2.34 3.39
CA GLN A 143 -22.66 2.62 2.07
C GLN A 143 -22.16 1.62 1.01
N LEU A 144 -20.86 1.34 0.97
CA LEU A 144 -20.30 0.38 0.02
C LEU A 144 -20.80 -1.04 0.27
N THR A 145 -20.96 -1.45 1.53
CA THR A 145 -21.54 -2.75 1.87
C THR A 145 -22.97 -2.88 1.33
N GLU A 146 -23.81 -1.85 1.55
CA GLU A 146 -25.19 -1.81 1.05
C GLU A 146 -25.23 -1.88 -0.49
N ILE A 147 -24.38 -1.09 -1.16
CA ILE A 147 -24.31 -1.06 -2.64
C ILE A 147 -23.84 -2.40 -3.21
N VAL A 148 -22.87 -3.06 -2.57
CA VAL A 148 -22.40 -4.40 -2.97
C VAL A 148 -23.52 -5.42 -2.81
N GLN A 149 -24.27 -5.36 -1.71
CA GLN A 149 -25.38 -6.28 -1.45
C GLN A 149 -26.51 -6.13 -2.48
N VAL A 150 -26.81 -4.90 -2.90
CA VAL A 150 -27.83 -4.62 -3.92
C VAL A 150 -27.38 -5.05 -5.31
N ASN A 151 -26.12 -4.79 -5.68
CA ASN A 151 -25.64 -4.99 -7.05
C ASN A 151 -25.03 -6.37 -7.32
N CYS A 152 -24.77 -7.18 -6.29
CA CYS A 152 -24.11 -8.49 -6.43
C CYS A 152 -24.95 -9.59 -5.76
N PRO A 153 -26.00 -10.11 -6.44
CA PRO A 153 -26.82 -11.18 -5.90
C PRO A 153 -25.99 -12.45 -5.68
N GLY A 154 -26.07 -13.05 -4.49
CA GLY A 154 -25.30 -14.24 -4.09
C GLY A 154 -24.10 -13.95 -3.19
N VAL A 155 -23.76 -12.67 -2.97
CA VAL A 155 -22.68 -12.27 -2.06
C VAL A 155 -23.26 -11.98 -0.68
N GLN A 156 -23.02 -12.88 0.29
CA GLN A 156 -23.37 -12.63 1.69
C GLN A 156 -22.26 -11.80 2.36
N VAL A 157 -22.43 -10.49 2.36
CA VAL A 157 -21.60 -9.59 3.17
C VAL A 157 -22.48 -8.91 4.19
N SER A 158 -22.13 -9.07 5.45
CA SER A 158 -22.65 -8.27 6.54
C SER A 158 -21.59 -7.27 7.00
N LEU A 159 -22.04 -6.11 7.49
CA LEU A 159 -21.17 -5.17 8.16
C LEU A 159 -20.85 -5.73 9.55
N ASP A 160 -19.83 -6.58 9.65
CA ASP A 160 -19.33 -7.05 10.94
C ASP A 160 -18.47 -5.94 11.60
N PRO A 161 -18.87 -5.36 12.74
CA PRO A 161 -18.06 -4.37 13.43
C PRO A 161 -16.78 -4.97 14.03
N ARG A 162 -16.75 -6.28 14.29
CA ARG A 162 -15.63 -6.98 14.95
C ARG A 162 -14.95 -7.96 14.01
N MET A 163 -14.61 -7.49 12.80
CA MET A 163 -13.85 -8.30 11.84
C MET A 163 -12.54 -8.79 12.48
N ALA A 164 -12.29 -10.09 12.36
CA ALA A 164 -11.01 -10.68 12.74
C ALA A 164 -9.86 -10.11 11.89
N PRO A 165 -8.61 -10.12 12.36
CA PRO A 165 -7.46 -9.81 11.51
C PRO A 165 -7.37 -10.78 10.32
N PRO A 166 -6.97 -10.30 9.12
CA PRO A 166 -6.87 -11.16 7.94
C PRO A 166 -5.77 -12.21 8.10
N SER A 167 -6.06 -13.45 7.66
CA SER A 167 -5.08 -14.54 7.61
C SER A 167 -3.92 -14.25 6.65
N ALA A 168 -2.82 -15.01 6.75
CA ALA A 168 -1.67 -14.85 5.86
C ALA A 168 -2.06 -14.98 4.36
N LEU A 169 -2.95 -15.91 4.03
CA LEU A 169 -3.48 -16.06 2.67
C LEU A 169 -4.30 -14.83 2.25
N GLN A 170 -5.21 -14.35 3.10
CA GLN A 170 -6.02 -13.17 2.82
C GLN A 170 -5.16 -11.92 2.65
N ARG A 171 -4.10 -11.74 3.45
CA ARG A 171 -3.14 -10.64 3.28
C ARG A 171 -2.45 -10.67 1.91
N LYS A 172 -2.02 -11.86 1.45
CA LYS A 172 -1.44 -12.03 0.11
C LYS A 172 -2.46 -11.69 -0.99
N LEU A 173 -3.70 -12.17 -0.86
CA LEU A 173 -4.78 -11.86 -1.80
C LEU A 173 -5.13 -10.37 -1.81
N LEU A 174 -5.14 -9.70 -0.65
CA LEU A 174 -5.37 -8.25 -0.56
C LEU A 174 -4.28 -7.46 -1.30
N CYS A 175 -3.01 -7.87 -1.19
CA CYS A 175 -1.92 -7.27 -1.97
C CYS A 175 -2.09 -7.50 -3.48
N GLN A 176 -2.57 -8.68 -3.90
CA GLN A 176 -2.88 -8.96 -5.31
C GLN A 176 -4.05 -8.09 -5.81
N ILE A 177 -5.09 -7.90 -4.99
CA ILE A 177 -6.23 -7.03 -5.32
C ILE A 177 -5.77 -5.57 -5.45
N LEU A 178 -4.93 -5.09 -4.53
CA LEU A 178 -4.29 -3.78 -4.62
C LEU A 178 -3.50 -3.63 -5.92
N MET A 179 -2.67 -4.62 -6.25
CA MET A 179 -1.95 -4.64 -7.53
C MET A 179 -2.88 -4.60 -8.73
N ALA A 180 -4.04 -5.26 -8.69
CA ALA A 180 -5.00 -5.24 -9.77
C ALA A 180 -5.64 -3.85 -9.98
N GLY A 181 -5.87 -3.10 -8.90
CA GLY A 181 -6.39 -1.73 -8.92
C GLY A 181 -5.35 -0.68 -9.37
N PHE A 182 -4.08 -0.95 -9.11
CA PHE A 182 -2.95 -0.04 -9.35
C PHE A 182 -1.90 -0.63 -10.30
N ILE A 183 -2.35 -1.43 -11.28
CA ILE A 183 -1.47 -2.21 -12.16
C ILE A 183 -0.58 -1.35 -13.06
N ASP A 184 -0.97 -0.10 -13.29
CA ASP A 184 -0.24 0.92 -14.03
C ASP A 184 0.65 1.82 -13.13
N GLN A 185 0.55 1.67 -11.80
CA GLN A 185 1.35 2.40 -10.82
C GLN A 185 2.33 1.43 -10.13
N VAL A 186 3.21 0.85 -10.94
CA VAL A 186 4.26 -0.08 -10.49
C VAL A 186 5.63 0.58 -10.60
N ALA A 187 6.45 0.34 -9.58
CA ALA A 187 7.86 0.70 -9.56
C ALA A 187 8.73 -0.55 -9.37
N MET A 188 9.75 -0.68 -10.20
CA MET A 188 10.74 -1.76 -10.17
C MET A 188 12.07 -1.25 -9.60
N ARG A 189 12.74 -2.06 -8.79
CA ARG A 189 14.05 -1.71 -8.25
C ARG A 189 15.06 -1.56 -9.39
N LYS A 190 15.82 -0.45 -9.39
CA LYS A 190 16.63 -0.02 -10.55
C LYS A 190 17.72 -1.02 -10.95
N ASP A 191 18.32 -1.73 -9.99
CA ASP A 191 19.32 -2.78 -10.22
C ASP A 191 18.79 -3.98 -11.02
N LEU A 192 17.48 -4.24 -10.96
CA LEU A 192 16.85 -5.33 -11.72
C LEU A 192 16.55 -4.93 -13.17
N VAL A 193 16.51 -3.64 -13.45
CA VAL A 193 16.24 -3.08 -14.78
C VAL A 193 17.56 -2.76 -15.49
N ASP A 194 18.51 -2.20 -14.75
CA ASP A 194 19.82 -1.77 -15.23
C ASP A 194 20.93 -2.47 -14.45
N SER A 195 21.55 -3.45 -15.09
CA SER A 195 22.65 -4.24 -14.55
C SER A 195 23.90 -3.42 -14.19
N SER A 196 24.01 -2.17 -14.67
CA SER A 196 25.12 -1.28 -14.32
C SER A 196 25.02 -0.73 -12.89
N VAL A 197 23.81 -0.72 -12.31
CA VAL A 197 23.54 -0.16 -10.99
C VAL A 197 23.78 -1.21 -9.91
N ARG A 198 24.73 -0.96 -9.01
CA ARG A 198 24.99 -1.83 -7.86
C ARG A 198 24.01 -1.54 -6.73
N PHE A 199 23.24 -2.57 -6.34
CA PHE A 199 22.38 -2.50 -5.16
C PHE A 199 23.20 -2.62 -3.87
N SER A 200 23.13 -1.60 -3.01
CA SER A 200 23.65 -1.67 -1.65
C SER A 200 22.52 -2.00 -0.67
N LYS A 201 22.73 -3.03 0.15
CA LYS A 201 21.78 -3.43 1.20
C LYS A 201 21.64 -2.38 2.31
N ARG A 202 22.54 -1.40 2.40
CA ARG A 202 22.58 -0.38 3.47
C ARG A 202 21.91 0.93 3.08
N SER A 203 21.92 1.30 1.79
CA SER A 203 21.32 2.55 1.31
C SER A 203 19.87 2.35 0.87
N PRO A 204 19.03 3.41 0.86
CA PRO A 204 17.72 3.34 0.24
C PRO A 204 17.86 2.96 -1.24
N ALA A 205 17.05 2.01 -1.69
CA ALA A 205 17.04 1.56 -3.07
C ALA A 205 16.37 2.63 -3.96
N ALA A 206 16.96 2.87 -5.13
CA ALA A 206 16.31 3.61 -6.19
C ALA A 206 15.37 2.68 -6.97
N TYR A 207 14.22 3.20 -7.35
CA TYR A 207 13.23 2.53 -8.18
C TYR A 207 13.01 3.31 -9.47
N THR A 208 12.49 2.63 -10.48
CA THR A 208 12.06 3.21 -11.75
C THR A 208 10.58 2.90 -11.94
N THR A 209 9.80 3.92 -12.27
CA THR A 209 8.36 3.77 -12.55
C THR A 209 8.11 3.33 -13.98
N MET A 210 6.88 2.88 -14.27
CA MET A 210 6.49 2.51 -15.63
C MET A 210 6.63 3.68 -16.62
N TRP A 211 6.23 4.87 -16.19
CA TRP A 211 6.03 6.01 -17.08
C TRP A 211 7.20 7.00 -17.10
N SER A 212 7.99 7.08 -16.02
CA SER A 212 9.16 7.98 -15.93
C SER A 212 10.45 7.20 -15.68
N THR A 213 11.54 7.66 -16.27
CA THR A 213 12.91 7.16 -16.06
C THR A 213 13.60 7.77 -14.84
N ASP A 214 12.95 8.71 -14.15
CA ASP A 214 13.49 9.34 -12.95
C ASP A 214 13.68 8.33 -11.81
N ASP A 215 14.70 8.59 -11.00
CA ASP A 215 14.95 7.82 -9.79
C ASP A 215 13.93 8.21 -8.72
N VAL A 216 13.10 7.24 -8.33
CA VAL A 216 12.10 7.41 -7.27
C VAL A 216 12.48 6.57 -6.05
N TYR A 217 12.07 7.03 -4.87
CA TYR A 217 12.41 6.39 -3.60
C TYR A 217 11.14 6.15 -2.77
N ILE A 218 11.13 5.10 -1.96
CA ILE A 218 10.05 4.88 -0.99
C ILE A 218 10.09 5.98 0.07
N HIS A 219 8.95 6.61 0.35
CA HIS A 219 8.87 7.68 1.34
C HIS A 219 9.19 7.16 2.76
N PRO A 220 9.95 7.90 3.60
CA PRO A 220 10.34 7.45 4.94
C PRO A 220 9.19 7.12 5.90
N THR A 221 7.99 7.66 5.66
CA THR A 221 6.80 7.36 6.48
C THR A 221 6.15 6.02 6.14
N SER A 222 6.54 5.40 5.02
CA SER A 222 6.03 4.09 4.63
C SER A 222 6.57 3.01 5.55
N VAL A 223 5.74 2.04 5.91
CA VAL A 223 6.16 0.87 6.70
C VAL A 223 7.20 0.02 5.96
N VAL A 224 7.20 0.11 4.63
CA VAL A 224 8.09 -0.65 3.74
C VAL A 224 9.48 0.00 3.63
N TYR A 225 9.65 1.25 4.06
CA TYR A 225 10.94 1.97 3.95
C TYR A 225 12.09 1.24 4.66
N ALA A 226 11.80 0.64 5.82
CA ALA A 226 12.77 -0.10 6.62
C ALA A 226 12.99 -1.55 6.15
N ALA A 227 12.25 -2.03 5.14
CA ALA A 227 12.39 -3.41 4.66
C ALA A 227 13.81 -3.69 4.14
N ARG A 228 14.42 -4.77 4.62
CA ARG A 228 15.75 -5.23 4.21
C ARG A 228 15.70 -6.74 3.92
N PRO A 229 16.02 -7.21 2.70
CA PRO A 229 16.37 -6.43 1.51
C PRO A 229 15.21 -5.54 1.04
N ALA A 230 15.55 -4.46 0.32
CA ALA A 230 14.53 -3.60 -0.28
C ALA A 230 13.71 -4.40 -1.31
N PRO A 231 12.38 -4.22 -1.38
CA PRO A 231 11.50 -5.01 -2.23
C PRO A 231 11.85 -4.84 -3.72
N GLU A 232 11.73 -5.90 -4.49
CA GLU A 232 12.06 -5.91 -5.92
C GLU A 232 11.06 -5.13 -6.77
N MET A 233 9.77 -5.28 -6.45
CA MET A 233 8.66 -4.65 -7.15
C MET A 233 7.66 -4.14 -6.12
N VAL A 234 7.19 -2.91 -6.33
CA VAL A 234 6.20 -2.27 -5.47
C VAL A 234 5.11 -1.61 -6.30
N VAL A 235 3.92 -1.57 -5.74
CA VAL A 235 2.81 -0.75 -6.20
C VAL A 235 2.73 0.47 -5.30
N TYR A 236 2.43 1.63 -5.86
CA TYR A 236 2.28 2.89 -5.12
C TYR A 236 0.92 3.52 -5.43
N GLY A 237 0.43 4.39 -4.54
CA GLY A 237 -0.81 5.14 -4.74
C GLY A 237 -0.56 6.54 -5.30
N GLU A 238 0.44 7.24 -4.77
CA GLU A 238 0.74 8.63 -5.17
C GLU A 238 2.25 8.88 -5.26
N LEU A 239 2.61 9.78 -6.17
CA LEU A 239 3.96 10.30 -6.36
C LEU A 239 4.01 11.73 -5.87
N THR A 240 4.94 12.03 -4.95
CA THR A 240 5.18 13.39 -4.47
C THR A 240 6.59 13.82 -4.81
N ARG A 241 6.72 14.95 -5.51
CA ARG A 241 8.02 15.51 -5.87
C ARG A 241 8.36 16.67 -4.94
N THR A 242 9.42 16.49 -4.16
CA THR A 242 10.04 17.56 -3.37
C THR A 242 11.47 17.76 -3.88
N THR A 243 12.49 17.50 -3.05
CA THR A 243 13.89 17.41 -3.47
C THR A 243 14.17 16.13 -4.25
N LYS A 244 13.46 15.05 -3.90
CA LYS A 244 13.43 13.76 -4.59
C LYS A 244 11.99 13.41 -4.91
N VAL A 245 11.81 12.44 -5.81
CA VAL A 245 10.50 11.89 -6.10
C VAL A 245 10.23 10.72 -5.14
N TRP A 246 9.16 10.84 -4.38
CA TRP A 246 8.80 9.90 -3.31
C TRP A 246 7.53 9.11 -3.66
N LEU A 247 7.60 7.81 -3.43
CA LEU A 247 6.47 6.88 -3.52
C LEU A 247 5.75 6.82 -2.17
N THR A 248 4.42 7.00 -2.20
CA THR A 248 3.55 6.92 -1.03
C THR A 248 2.42 5.91 -1.26
N GLY A 249 1.86 5.36 -0.18
CA GLY A 249 0.86 4.28 -0.26
C GLY A 249 1.45 2.99 -0.83
N VAL A 250 2.63 2.61 -0.36
CA VAL A 250 3.43 1.55 -0.99
C VAL A 250 2.96 0.17 -0.53
N THR A 251 2.87 -0.76 -1.48
CA THR A 251 2.58 -2.18 -1.26
C THR A 251 3.61 -3.05 -1.97
N ILE A 252 4.23 -3.96 -1.23
CA ILE A 252 5.16 -4.95 -1.80
C ILE A 252 4.36 -5.97 -2.61
N VAL A 253 4.84 -6.27 -3.82
CA VAL A 253 4.22 -7.22 -4.74
C VAL A 253 5.25 -8.17 -5.31
N GLU A 254 4.87 -9.42 -5.57
CA GLU A 254 5.75 -10.40 -6.22
C GLU A 254 5.73 -10.20 -7.74
N ARG A 255 6.91 -10.26 -8.38
CA ARG A 255 7.05 -10.11 -9.85
C ARG A 255 6.21 -11.12 -10.64
N ASN A 256 6.00 -12.31 -10.10
CA ASN A 256 5.24 -13.38 -10.74
C ASN A 256 3.74 -13.12 -10.78
N TRP A 257 3.22 -12.17 -10.00
CA TRP A 257 1.80 -11.80 -10.02
C TRP A 257 1.44 -10.95 -11.24
N ALA A 258 2.38 -10.17 -11.77
CA ALA A 258 2.15 -9.29 -12.93
C ALA A 258 1.55 -10.00 -14.16
N PRO A 259 2.07 -11.15 -14.64
CA PRO A 259 1.51 -11.84 -15.80
C PRO A 259 0.14 -12.47 -15.54
N MET A 260 -0.22 -12.72 -14.27
CA MET A 260 -1.53 -13.24 -13.89
C MET A 260 -2.58 -12.13 -13.80
N ILE A 261 -2.23 -11.01 -13.15
CA ILE A 261 -3.15 -9.91 -12.83
C ILE A 261 -3.25 -8.90 -13.99
N GLY A 262 -2.12 -8.64 -14.64
CA GLY A 262 -1.94 -7.57 -15.63
C GLY A 262 -1.63 -8.08 -17.03
N LYS A 263 -2.25 -9.19 -17.48
CA LYS A 263 -2.00 -9.82 -18.79
C LYS A 263 -1.97 -8.80 -19.95
N ALA A 264 -2.82 -7.78 -19.92
CA ALA A 264 -2.90 -6.73 -20.95
C ALA A 264 -1.64 -5.85 -21.05
N LEU A 265 -0.85 -5.75 -19.97
CA LEU A 265 0.41 -5.02 -19.91
C LEU A 265 1.63 -5.93 -20.02
N CYS A 266 1.43 -7.23 -20.25
CA CYS A 266 2.50 -8.21 -20.41
C CYS A 266 2.60 -8.67 -21.86
N SER A 267 3.83 -8.79 -22.35
CA SER A 267 4.14 -9.51 -23.58
C SER A 267 4.77 -10.87 -23.23
N PHE A 268 4.33 -11.91 -23.93
CA PHE A 268 4.82 -13.27 -23.74
C PHE A 268 5.73 -13.62 -24.90
N GLY A 269 7.02 -13.80 -24.60
CA GLY A 269 8.03 -14.15 -25.59
C GLY A 269 7.96 -15.62 -26.05
N LYS A 270 9.06 -16.09 -26.64
CA LYS A 270 9.20 -17.49 -27.04
C LYS A 270 9.31 -18.40 -25.79
N PRO A 271 8.80 -19.65 -25.87
CA PRO A 271 9.09 -20.67 -24.87
C PRO A 271 10.59 -20.85 -24.65
N LEU A 272 10.98 -21.09 -23.40
CA LEU A 272 12.33 -21.50 -23.05
C LEU A 272 12.62 -22.88 -23.63
N THR A 273 13.87 -23.11 -24.03
CA THR A 273 14.34 -24.42 -24.52
C THR A 273 14.42 -25.44 -23.38
N SER A 274 14.71 -24.98 -22.17
CA SER A 274 14.75 -25.80 -20.95
C SER A 274 13.92 -25.11 -19.86
N PRO A 275 12.98 -25.81 -19.21
CA PRO A 275 12.58 -27.20 -19.46
C PRO A 275 11.81 -27.39 -20.78
N ALA A 276 11.86 -28.61 -21.33
CA ALA A 276 11.21 -28.91 -22.60
C ALA A 276 9.67 -28.78 -22.51
N PRO A 277 9.00 -28.34 -23.59
CA PRO A 277 7.54 -28.28 -23.66
C PRO A 277 6.88 -29.63 -23.38
N GLN A 278 5.90 -29.65 -22.49
CA GLN A 278 5.08 -30.83 -22.20
C GLN A 278 3.77 -30.74 -22.99
N TYR A 279 3.52 -31.70 -23.87
CA TYR A 279 2.32 -31.72 -24.70
C TYR A 279 1.25 -32.62 -24.09
N ASN A 280 -0.01 -32.25 -24.26
CA ASN A 280 -1.13 -33.15 -23.97
C ASN A 280 -1.19 -34.30 -25.01
N GLU A 281 -1.95 -35.35 -24.73
CA GLU A 281 -2.11 -36.53 -25.60
C GLU A 281 -2.55 -36.15 -27.03
N THR A 282 -3.43 -35.16 -27.17
CA THR A 282 -3.90 -34.68 -28.48
C THR A 282 -2.94 -33.72 -29.18
N LYS A 283 -1.83 -33.32 -28.54
CA LYS A 283 -0.83 -32.35 -29.03
C LYS A 283 -1.38 -30.98 -29.43
N ASP A 284 -2.59 -30.62 -29.00
CA ASP A 284 -3.20 -29.31 -29.25
C ASP A 284 -2.85 -28.28 -28.17
N VAL A 285 -2.47 -28.76 -26.98
CA VAL A 285 -2.10 -27.93 -25.83
C VAL A 285 -0.68 -28.27 -25.41
N ALA A 286 0.15 -27.25 -25.30
CA ALA A 286 1.53 -27.33 -24.82
C ALA A 286 1.67 -26.55 -23.52
N THR A 287 2.28 -27.17 -22.53
CA THR A 287 2.70 -26.56 -21.29
C THR A 287 4.17 -26.19 -21.40
N VAL A 288 4.45 -24.89 -21.34
CA VAL A 288 5.78 -24.31 -21.60
C VAL A 288 6.17 -23.34 -20.49
N TYR A 289 7.47 -23.05 -20.38
CA TYR A 289 7.97 -21.98 -19.54
C TYR A 289 8.31 -20.78 -20.41
N ILE A 290 7.84 -19.59 -20.03
CA ILE A 290 8.04 -18.36 -20.79
C ILE A 290 8.52 -17.28 -19.82
N VAL A 291 9.43 -16.43 -20.26
CA VAL A 291 9.85 -15.21 -19.57
C VAL A 291 8.96 -14.06 -20.07
N PRO A 292 8.00 -13.57 -19.26
CA PRO A 292 7.17 -12.45 -19.67
C PRO A 292 7.94 -11.13 -19.54
N SER A 293 7.59 -10.16 -20.37
CA SER A 293 8.02 -8.77 -20.21
C SER A 293 6.82 -7.91 -19.80
N PHE A 294 7.03 -6.89 -18.97
CA PHE A 294 5.96 -6.10 -18.35
C PHE A 294 6.10 -4.60 -18.56
N GLY A 295 4.97 -3.96 -18.86
CA GLY A 295 4.83 -2.53 -19.00
C GLY A 295 5.49 -1.96 -20.27
N PRO A 296 5.41 -0.63 -20.46
CA PRO A 296 5.94 0.03 -21.67
C PRO A 296 7.46 -0.10 -21.82
N LYS A 297 8.18 -0.31 -20.72
CA LYS A 297 9.64 -0.49 -20.69
C LYS A 297 10.09 -1.94 -20.86
N SER A 298 9.17 -2.87 -21.11
CA SER A 298 9.46 -4.30 -21.31
C SER A 298 10.35 -4.91 -20.21
N TRP A 299 10.02 -4.64 -18.95
CA TRP A 299 10.78 -5.18 -17.83
C TRP A 299 10.69 -6.70 -17.78
N SER A 300 11.84 -7.38 -17.74
CA SER A 300 11.91 -8.84 -17.68
C SER A 300 11.40 -9.35 -16.32
N LEU A 301 10.45 -10.27 -16.37
CA LEU A 301 9.88 -10.94 -15.19
C LEU A 301 10.42 -12.37 -15.07
N PRO A 302 10.35 -12.99 -13.88
CA PRO A 302 10.77 -14.39 -13.73
C PRO A 302 9.95 -15.32 -14.63
N ALA A 303 10.56 -16.46 -15.00
CA ALA A 303 9.92 -17.45 -15.84
C ALA A 303 8.66 -18.01 -15.17
N VAL A 304 7.55 -18.05 -15.91
CA VAL A 304 6.28 -18.61 -15.46
C VAL A 304 5.87 -19.78 -16.32
N LYS A 305 5.16 -20.73 -15.71
CA LYS A 305 4.55 -21.86 -16.41
C LYS A 305 3.30 -21.34 -17.13
N ALA A 306 3.16 -21.67 -18.41
CA ALA A 306 2.08 -21.19 -19.25
C ALA A 306 1.54 -22.32 -20.14
N GLN A 307 0.25 -22.21 -20.50
CA GLN A 307 -0.37 -23.05 -21.51
C GLN A 307 -0.47 -22.28 -22.83
N GLN A 308 -0.06 -22.95 -23.90
CA GLN A 308 -0.26 -22.51 -25.27
C GLN A 308 -1.20 -23.49 -25.96
N ARG A 309 -2.15 -22.95 -26.71
CA ARG A 309 -3.04 -23.73 -27.58
C ARG A 309 -2.63 -23.54 -29.03
N ARG A 310 -2.62 -24.62 -29.78
CA ARG A 310 -2.40 -24.60 -31.22
C ARG A 310 -3.68 -24.15 -31.90
N VAL A 311 -3.62 -23.01 -32.59
CA VAL A 311 -4.71 -22.49 -33.44
C VAL A 311 -4.21 -22.52 -34.88
N GLY A 312 -4.60 -23.55 -35.62
CA GLY A 312 -4.07 -23.84 -36.96
C GLY A 312 -2.59 -24.23 -36.92
N THR A 313 -1.73 -23.41 -37.52
CA THR A 313 -0.27 -23.62 -37.56
C THR A 313 0.50 -22.83 -36.49
N ARG A 314 -0.16 -21.96 -35.72
CA ARG A 314 0.50 -21.09 -34.73
C ARG A 314 0.13 -21.50 -33.30
N TRP A 315 1.12 -21.50 -32.42
CA TRP A 315 0.92 -21.60 -30.98
C TRP A 315 0.53 -20.23 -30.43
N GLN A 316 -0.60 -20.16 -29.74
CA GLN A 316 -1.08 -18.94 -29.10
C GLN A 316 -1.09 -19.11 -27.59
N PHE A 317 -0.69 -18.07 -26.86
CA PHE A 317 -0.73 -18.05 -25.41
C PHE A 317 -2.20 -18.10 -24.93
N GLU A 318 -2.53 -19.11 -24.13
CA GLU A 318 -3.86 -19.29 -23.55
C GLU A 318 -3.90 -18.63 -22.17
N ARG A 319 -3.13 -19.16 -21.21
CA ARG A 319 -3.10 -18.69 -19.81
C ARG A 319 -1.79 -19.02 -19.09
N VAL A 320 -1.52 -18.29 -18.01
CA VAL A 320 -0.51 -18.66 -17.00
C VAL A 320 -1.09 -19.75 -16.11
N LEU A 321 -0.25 -20.69 -15.68
CA LEU A 321 -0.56 -21.76 -14.73
C LEU A 321 -0.10 -21.42 -13.31
#